data_AF-A0A024T9H8-F1
#
_entry.id   AF-A0A024T9H8-F1
#
_cell.length_a   1.000
_cell.length_b   1.000
_cell.length_c   1.000
_cell.angle_alpha   90.00
_cell.angle_beta   90.00
_cell.angle_gamma   90.00
#
_symmetry.space_group_name_H-M   'P 1'
#
loop_
_entity.id
_entity.type
_entity.pdbx_description
1 polymer ?
#
loop_
_entity_poly.entity_id
_entity_poly.type
_entity_poly.pdbx_seq_one_letter_code
_entity_poly.pdbx_strand_id
1 'polypeptide(L)'
;MRSYIRDATRRIKDPGMGLPRLMYSVNLDKVGEDLRSKFIASDCDEETEQFLDSCFNSGVYNMLTSMVSTVLNQFYSVTDTNGMLHRGQMFVFSRAQAARLLNFPNGRCGGKLLDIGAGDGNVTAKLATFVDTVYSTEVSMPMVRALNAKGFNATHTAVLSHPDIIANGPYEMISLLNVLDRADTPLTLLNQIRDLLTPTVLIMNFVSSG
;
A
#
# COMPACT_ATOMS: atom_id res chain seq x y z
N MET A 1 16.69 15.83 -14.70
CA MET A 1 15.61 16.64 -14.10
C MET A 1 14.99 17.67 -15.05
N ARG A 2 15.78 18.48 -15.79
CA ARG A 2 15.24 19.49 -16.73
C ARG A 2 14.60 18.95 -18.03
N SER A 3 14.94 17.75 -18.51
CA SER A 3 14.38 17.22 -19.77
C SER A 3 12.99 16.61 -19.59
N TYR A 4 12.74 15.90 -18.49
CA TYR A 4 11.47 15.20 -18.26
C TYR A 4 10.28 16.15 -18.13
N ILE A 5 10.44 17.23 -17.34
CA ILE A 5 9.42 18.28 -17.23
C ILE A 5 9.17 18.93 -18.60
N ARG A 6 10.22 19.18 -19.38
CA ARG A 6 10.11 19.79 -20.72
C ARG A 6 9.38 18.89 -21.71
N ASP A 7 9.62 17.58 -21.64
CA ASP A 7 8.95 16.59 -22.49
C ASP A 7 7.50 16.33 -22.03
N ALA A 8 7.20 16.36 -20.73
CA ALA A 8 5.83 16.29 -20.21
C ALA A 8 4.99 17.48 -20.67
N THR A 9 5.51 18.70 -20.55
CA THR A 9 4.84 19.94 -21.01
C THR A 9 4.64 19.95 -22.53
N ARG A 10 5.54 19.31 -23.29
CA ARG A 10 5.44 19.19 -24.74
C ARG A 10 4.39 18.17 -25.18
N ARG A 11 4.23 17.06 -24.44
CA ARG A 11 3.20 16.03 -24.69
C ARG A 11 1.77 16.49 -24.39
N ILE A 12 1.59 17.37 -23.41
CA ILE A 12 0.29 18.03 -23.16
C ILE A 12 -0.17 18.83 -24.39
N LYS A 13 0.77 19.35 -25.18
CA LYS A 13 0.50 20.17 -26.37
C LYS A 13 0.46 19.38 -27.67
N ASP A 14 0.79 18.08 -27.67
CA ASP A 14 0.82 17.23 -28.85
C ASP A 14 0.27 15.82 -28.52
N PRO A 15 -1.06 15.61 -28.69
CA PRO A 15 -1.71 14.32 -28.43
C PRO A 15 -1.20 13.16 -29.28
N GLY A 16 -0.48 13.42 -30.38
CA GLY A 16 0.07 12.39 -31.28
C GLY A 16 1.34 11.73 -30.73
N MET A 17 1.92 12.25 -29.66
CA MET A 17 3.19 11.77 -29.10
C MET A 17 3.06 10.50 -28.24
N GLY A 18 1.83 10.04 -28.00
CA GLY A 18 1.52 8.90 -27.11
C GLY A 18 1.77 9.20 -25.63
N LEU A 19 1.29 8.31 -24.75
CA LEU A 19 1.63 8.37 -23.32
C LEU A 19 3.14 8.16 -23.13
N PRO A 20 3.78 8.85 -22.17
CA PRO A 20 5.20 8.60 -21.89
C PRO A 20 5.42 7.13 -21.57
N ARG A 21 6.52 6.56 -22.08
CA ARG A 21 6.93 5.21 -21.73
C ARG A 21 7.21 5.17 -20.23
N LEU A 22 6.31 4.57 -19.47
CA LEU A 22 6.51 4.36 -18.05
C LEU A 22 7.60 3.31 -17.88
N MET A 23 8.74 3.70 -17.30
CA MET A 23 9.82 2.78 -16.97
C MET A 23 9.63 2.27 -15.54
N TYR A 24 8.87 1.18 -15.40
CA TYR A 24 8.68 0.49 -14.11
C TYR A 24 9.77 -0.56 -13.81
N SER A 25 10.88 -0.55 -14.56
CA SER A 25 11.98 -1.47 -14.36
C SER A 25 12.84 -1.05 -13.16
N VAL A 26 13.11 -1.99 -12.25
CA VAL A 26 14.09 -1.79 -11.17
C VAL A 26 15.50 -1.66 -11.77
N ASN A 27 16.31 -0.75 -11.22
CA ASN A 27 17.74 -0.70 -11.50
C ASN A 27 18.48 -1.43 -10.38
N LEU A 28 18.79 -2.72 -10.59
CA LEU A 28 19.46 -3.57 -9.61
C LEU A 28 20.91 -3.16 -9.33
N ASP A 29 21.55 -2.39 -10.21
CA ASP A 29 22.92 -1.87 -9.98
C ASP A 29 22.95 -0.80 -8.89
N LYS A 30 21.80 -0.20 -8.58
CA LYS A 30 21.64 0.78 -7.49
C LYS A 30 21.21 0.15 -6.17
N VAL A 31 21.08 -1.16 -6.12
CA VAL A 31 20.56 -1.90 -4.97
C VAL A 31 21.68 -2.83 -4.45
N GLY A 32 21.89 -2.85 -3.13
CA GLY A 32 22.89 -3.74 -2.52
C GLY A 32 22.57 -5.23 -2.72
N GLU A 33 23.58 -6.09 -2.58
CA GLU A 33 23.49 -7.54 -2.83
C GLU A 33 22.34 -8.21 -2.07
N ASP A 34 22.16 -7.84 -0.80
CA ASP A 34 21.15 -8.44 0.09
C ASP A 34 19.72 -8.19 -0.39
N LEU A 35 19.45 -7.03 -0.98
CA LEU A 35 18.15 -6.69 -1.55
C LEU A 35 18.00 -7.23 -2.96
N ARG A 36 19.08 -7.19 -3.75
CA ARG A 36 19.10 -7.73 -5.12
C ARG A 36 18.79 -9.22 -5.14
N SER A 37 19.38 -10.00 -4.22
CA SER A 37 19.15 -11.45 -4.09
C SER A 37 17.74 -11.82 -3.62
N LYS A 38 17.00 -10.87 -3.02
CA LYS A 38 15.61 -11.05 -2.56
C LYS A 38 14.58 -10.41 -3.50
N PHE A 39 15.02 -9.77 -4.57
CA PHE A 39 14.12 -9.10 -5.50
C PHE A 39 13.29 -10.12 -6.29
N ILE A 40 11.97 -9.91 -6.31
CA ILE A 40 11.02 -10.70 -7.08
C ILE A 40 10.25 -9.73 -7.98
N ALA A 41 10.39 -9.89 -9.29
CA ALA A 41 9.63 -9.11 -10.25
C ALA A 41 8.18 -9.60 -10.27
N SER A 42 7.23 -8.67 -10.13
CA SER A 42 5.81 -8.91 -10.38
C SER A 42 5.45 -8.58 -11.82
N ASP A 43 4.43 -9.26 -12.32
CA ASP A 43 3.86 -9.16 -13.66
C ASP A 43 2.37 -8.78 -13.59
N CYS A 44 1.76 -8.49 -14.74
CA CYS A 44 0.32 -8.31 -14.81
C CYS A 44 -0.35 -9.69 -14.80
N ASP A 45 -0.68 -10.18 -13.61
CA ASP A 45 -1.38 -11.44 -13.45
C ASP A 45 -2.91 -11.27 -13.52
N GLU A 46 -3.65 -12.38 -13.47
CA GLU A 46 -5.11 -12.39 -13.63
C GLU A 46 -5.83 -11.44 -12.66
N GLU A 47 -5.40 -11.37 -11.39
CA GLU A 47 -6.01 -10.47 -10.41
C GLU A 47 -5.67 -9.00 -10.72
N THR A 48 -4.50 -8.74 -11.29
CA THR A 48 -4.11 -7.42 -11.78
C THR A 48 -4.97 -7.00 -12.98
N GLU A 49 -5.20 -7.90 -13.94
CA GLU A 49 -6.09 -7.67 -15.09
C GLU A 49 -7.53 -7.37 -14.63
N GLN A 50 -8.07 -8.17 -13.72
CA GLN A 50 -9.40 -7.96 -13.16
C GLN A 50 -9.52 -6.58 -12.47
N PHE A 51 -8.48 -6.17 -11.72
CA PHE A 51 -8.43 -4.85 -11.13
C PHE A 51 -8.41 -3.74 -12.19
N LEU A 52 -7.60 -3.89 -13.25
CA LEU A 52 -7.55 -2.94 -14.36
C LEU A 52 -8.90 -2.83 -15.07
N ASP A 53 -9.54 -3.95 -15.39
CA ASP A 53 -10.86 -3.98 -16.03
C ASP A 53 -11.91 -3.26 -15.18
N SER A 54 -11.86 -3.45 -13.86
CA SER A 54 -12.73 -2.73 -12.93
C SER A 54 -12.49 -1.20 -12.95
N CYS A 55 -11.26 -0.77 -13.23
CA CYS A 55 -10.91 0.65 -13.34
C CYS A 55 -11.39 1.27 -14.65
N PHE A 56 -11.35 0.54 -15.76
CA PHE A 56 -11.71 1.03 -17.09
C PHE A 56 -13.21 0.98 -17.39
N ASN A 57 -13.97 0.19 -16.63
CA ASN A 57 -15.42 0.31 -16.62
C ASN A 57 -15.83 1.71 -16.12
N SER A 58 -16.55 2.45 -16.96
CA SER A 58 -16.54 3.91 -17.14
C SER A 58 -16.82 4.82 -15.93
N GLY A 59 -17.15 4.27 -14.76
CA GLY A 59 -17.34 5.03 -13.52
C GLY A 59 -16.08 5.26 -12.69
N VAL A 60 -15.08 4.37 -12.80
CA VAL A 60 -13.91 4.37 -11.89
C VAL A 60 -12.77 5.23 -12.44
N TYR A 61 -12.53 5.25 -13.75
CA TYR A 61 -11.49 6.05 -14.40
C TYR A 61 -11.62 7.58 -14.15
N ASN A 62 -12.83 8.13 -14.32
CA ASN A 62 -13.11 9.55 -14.02
C ASN A 62 -13.05 9.86 -12.50
N MET A 63 -13.18 8.82 -11.67
CA MET A 63 -13.19 8.92 -10.22
C MET A 63 -11.78 8.85 -9.61
N LEU A 64 -10.88 8.03 -10.18
CA LEU A 64 -9.47 7.93 -9.81
C LEU A 64 -8.70 9.22 -10.10
N THR A 65 -8.94 9.83 -11.26
CA THR A 65 -8.31 11.11 -11.63
C THR A 65 -8.67 12.24 -10.66
N SER A 66 -9.93 12.29 -10.22
CA SER A 66 -10.39 13.26 -9.22
C SER A 66 -9.76 13.01 -7.83
N MET A 67 -9.59 11.73 -7.44
CA MET A 67 -9.02 11.35 -6.14
C MET A 67 -7.51 11.53 -6.06
N VAL A 68 -6.75 11.30 -7.14
CA VAL A 68 -5.30 11.60 -7.16
C VAL A 68 -5.08 13.07 -6.85
N SER A 69 -5.89 13.97 -7.42
CA SER A 69 -5.82 15.40 -7.09
C SER A 69 -6.23 15.72 -5.65
N THR A 70 -7.15 14.97 -5.02
CA THR A 70 -7.59 15.19 -3.63
C THR A 70 -6.64 14.58 -2.59
N VAL A 71 -6.06 13.41 -2.86
CA VAL A 71 -5.06 12.74 -2.01
C VAL A 71 -3.73 13.52 -2.03
N LEU A 72 -3.43 14.20 -3.15
CA LEU A 72 -2.28 15.11 -3.26
C LEU A 72 -2.49 16.45 -2.53
N ASN A 73 -3.71 16.82 -2.13
CA ASN A 73 -4.03 18.18 -1.67
C ASN A 73 -4.18 18.35 -0.15
N GLN A 74 -3.49 17.54 0.66
CA GLN A 74 -3.52 17.61 2.12
C GLN A 74 -4.84 17.10 2.71
N PHE A 75 -4.72 16.07 3.55
CA PHE A 75 -5.76 15.45 4.36
C PHE A 75 -6.79 16.45 4.92
N TYR A 76 -8.07 16.06 4.84
CA TYR A 76 -9.31 16.72 5.29
C TYR A 76 -10.14 17.45 4.21
N SER A 77 -11.16 16.74 3.70
CA SER A 77 -12.52 17.29 3.47
C SER A 77 -13.51 16.33 2.77
N VAL A 78 -13.13 15.11 2.36
CA VAL A 78 -14.09 14.24 1.62
C VAL A 78 -14.11 12.77 2.10
N THR A 79 -13.70 12.52 3.34
CA THR A 79 -13.69 11.14 3.87
C THR A 79 -15.05 10.71 4.44
N ASP A 80 -15.95 11.65 4.74
CA ASP A 80 -17.25 11.34 5.36
C ASP A 80 -18.35 10.93 4.36
N THR A 81 -18.19 11.16 3.06
CA THR A 81 -19.18 10.73 2.05
C THR A 81 -18.72 9.55 1.19
N ASN A 82 -17.41 9.29 1.09
CA ASN A 82 -16.83 8.33 0.13
C ASN A 82 -16.46 6.95 0.71
N GLY A 83 -16.39 6.79 2.04
CA GLY A 83 -16.11 5.50 2.68
C GLY A 83 -17.16 4.41 2.42
N MET A 84 -18.33 4.79 1.91
CA MET A 84 -19.48 3.90 1.70
C MET A 84 -19.62 3.39 0.24
N LEU A 85 -18.78 3.86 -0.69
CA LEU A 85 -18.98 3.67 -2.15
C LEU A 85 -17.86 2.91 -2.88
N HIS A 86 -17.01 2.15 -2.18
CA HIS A 86 -15.90 1.37 -2.79
C HIS A 86 -14.99 2.20 -3.72
N ARG A 87 -14.77 3.48 -3.37
CA ARG A 87 -14.04 4.43 -4.22
C ARG A 87 -12.54 4.41 -3.96
N GLY A 88 -11.72 4.35 -5.01
CA GLY A 88 -10.27 4.54 -4.92
C GLY A 88 -9.50 3.36 -4.33
N GLN A 89 -9.95 2.14 -4.61
CA GLN A 89 -9.29 0.92 -4.13
C GLN A 89 -7.83 0.87 -4.58
N MET A 90 -6.96 0.55 -3.63
CA MET A 90 -5.54 0.34 -3.92
C MET A 90 -5.31 -1.13 -4.27
N PHE A 91 -4.57 -1.36 -5.36
CA PHE A 91 -4.00 -2.65 -5.69
C PHE A 91 -2.49 -2.53 -5.61
N VAL A 92 -1.88 -3.26 -4.68
CA VAL A 92 -0.41 -3.28 -4.50
C VAL A 92 0.16 -4.56 -5.09
N PHE A 93 -0.47 -5.69 -4.80
CA PHE A 93 -0.11 -7.00 -5.32
C PHE A 93 -1.35 -7.90 -5.34
N SER A 94 -1.34 -8.93 -6.18
CA SER A 94 -2.27 -10.04 -6.10
C SER A 94 -1.95 -10.94 -4.90
N ARG A 95 -2.89 -11.82 -4.53
CA ARG A 95 -2.62 -12.85 -3.52
C ARG A 95 -1.49 -13.78 -3.95
N ALA A 96 -1.42 -14.12 -5.23
CA ALA A 96 -0.37 -14.98 -5.77
C ALA A 96 1.01 -14.31 -5.67
N GLN A 97 1.09 -13.02 -6.00
CA GLN A 97 2.30 -12.21 -5.84
C GLN A 97 2.71 -12.09 -4.37
N ALA A 98 1.75 -11.86 -3.45
CA ALA A 98 2.02 -11.85 -2.01
C ALA A 98 2.58 -13.20 -1.54
N ALA A 99 1.97 -14.31 -1.95
CA ALA A 99 2.43 -15.64 -1.58
C ALA A 99 3.85 -15.93 -2.07
N ARG A 100 4.18 -15.53 -3.32
CA ARG A 100 5.54 -15.64 -3.86
C ARG A 100 6.54 -14.77 -3.12
N LEU A 101 6.16 -13.53 -2.79
CA LEU A 101 7.02 -12.59 -2.07
C LEU A 101 7.34 -13.08 -0.66
N LEU A 102 6.33 -13.61 0.03
CA LEU A 102 6.44 -14.03 1.42
C LEU A 102 7.03 -15.43 1.58
N ASN A 103 6.77 -16.31 0.60
CA ASN A 103 7.34 -17.66 0.47
C ASN A 103 7.37 -18.46 1.77
N PHE A 104 6.26 -18.48 2.52
CA PHE A 104 6.18 -19.24 3.76
C PHE A 104 6.25 -20.76 3.49
N PRO A 105 7.04 -21.54 4.25
CA PRO A 105 7.18 -23.00 4.04
C PRO A 105 5.85 -23.77 4.03
N ASN A 106 4.89 -23.34 4.85
CA ASN A 106 3.56 -23.96 4.95
C ASN A 106 2.46 -23.13 4.25
N GLY A 107 2.85 -22.16 3.40
CA GLY A 107 1.92 -21.25 2.72
C GLY A 107 1.24 -20.22 3.62
N ARG A 108 1.57 -20.17 4.92
CA ARG A 108 1.06 -19.20 5.91
C ARG A 108 2.15 -18.82 6.91
N CYS A 109 2.08 -17.59 7.41
CA CYS A 109 2.86 -17.09 8.53
C CYS A 109 2.28 -17.59 9.87
N GLY A 110 0.94 -17.60 9.99
CA GLY A 110 0.25 -17.70 11.27
C GLY A 110 0.36 -16.39 12.07
N GLY A 111 -0.08 -16.41 13.33
CA GLY A 111 0.11 -15.31 14.27
C GLY A 111 -0.64 -14.03 13.90
N LYS A 112 -0.05 -12.88 14.23
CA LYS A 112 -0.65 -11.55 14.15
C LYS A 112 0.01 -10.69 13.07
N LEU A 113 -0.82 -10.08 12.23
CA LEU A 113 -0.45 -8.98 11.33
C LEU A 113 -0.73 -7.64 12.02
N LEU A 114 0.19 -6.68 11.88
CA LEU A 114 -0.10 -5.25 12.00
C LEU A 114 0.00 -4.59 10.63
N ASP A 115 -1.12 -4.12 10.08
CA ASP A 115 -1.16 -3.35 8.83
C ASP A 115 -1.26 -1.84 9.10
N ILE A 116 -0.18 -1.12 8.84
CA ILE A 116 -0.06 0.30 9.16
C ILE A 116 -0.55 1.13 7.99
N GLY A 117 -1.56 1.97 8.22
CA GLY A 117 -2.20 2.77 7.17
C GLY A 117 -3.01 1.90 6.21
N ALA A 118 -3.88 1.05 6.76
CA ALA A 118 -4.59 0.01 6.02
C ALA A 118 -5.63 0.55 5.00
N GLY A 119 -5.98 1.83 5.08
CA GLY A 119 -6.95 2.45 4.18
C GLY A 119 -8.31 1.74 4.24
N ASP A 120 -8.83 1.33 3.07
CA ASP A 120 -10.10 0.62 2.99
C ASP A 120 -10.02 -0.88 3.32
N GLY A 121 -8.80 -1.41 3.54
CA GLY A 121 -8.55 -2.80 3.88
C GLY A 121 -8.54 -3.77 2.71
N ASN A 122 -8.53 -3.32 1.45
CA ASN A 122 -8.48 -4.21 0.30
C ASN A 122 -7.18 -5.03 0.27
N VAL A 123 -6.05 -4.38 0.50
CA VAL A 123 -4.74 -5.05 0.57
C VAL A 123 -4.62 -5.87 1.85
N THR A 124 -5.11 -5.35 2.98
CA THR A 124 -5.19 -6.06 4.27
C THR A 124 -5.91 -7.39 4.13
N ALA A 125 -7.01 -7.45 3.37
CA ALA A 125 -7.76 -8.69 3.14
C ALA A 125 -6.93 -9.78 2.44
N LYS A 126 -6.01 -9.40 1.55
CA LYS A 126 -5.09 -10.35 0.89
C LYS A 126 -4.07 -10.89 1.89
N LEU A 127 -3.51 -10.00 2.71
CA LEU A 127 -2.54 -10.35 3.75
C LEU A 127 -3.15 -11.19 4.88
N ALA A 128 -4.42 -10.94 5.21
CA ALA A 128 -5.18 -11.70 6.21
C ALA A 128 -5.22 -13.21 5.91
N THR A 129 -5.06 -13.62 4.65
CA THR A 129 -5.04 -15.03 4.26
C THR A 129 -3.78 -15.79 4.73
N PHE A 130 -2.74 -15.07 5.18
CA PHE A 130 -1.48 -15.65 5.65
C PHE A 130 -1.32 -15.67 7.17
N VAL A 131 -2.20 -15.00 7.93
CA VAL A 131 -2.11 -14.85 9.39
C VAL A 131 -3.39 -15.31 10.07
N ASP A 132 -3.38 -15.37 11.40
CA ASP A 132 -4.53 -15.81 12.21
C ASP A 132 -5.36 -14.62 12.73
N THR A 133 -4.68 -13.51 13.08
CA THR A 133 -5.31 -12.29 13.56
C THR A 133 -4.75 -11.07 12.84
N VAL A 134 -5.62 -10.13 12.50
CA VAL A 134 -5.23 -8.84 11.89
C VAL A 134 -5.50 -7.72 12.86
N TYR A 135 -4.49 -6.87 13.06
CA TYR A 135 -4.60 -5.54 13.62
C TYR A 135 -4.24 -4.54 12.53
N SER A 136 -4.86 -3.37 12.57
CA SER A 136 -4.58 -2.33 11.59
C SER A 136 -4.59 -0.94 12.21
N THR A 137 -3.90 0.00 11.59
CA THR A 137 -4.00 1.42 11.95
C THR A 137 -4.49 2.24 10.77
N GLU A 138 -5.30 3.25 11.07
CA GLU A 138 -5.77 4.20 10.07
C GLU A 138 -6.10 5.54 10.76
N VAL A 139 -5.95 6.67 10.06
CA VAL A 139 -6.22 8.02 10.58
C VAL A 139 -7.62 8.52 10.22
N SER A 140 -8.30 7.84 9.31
CA SER A 140 -9.69 8.12 8.91
C SER A 140 -10.68 7.27 9.70
N MET A 141 -11.50 7.88 10.55
CA MET A 141 -12.52 7.16 11.33
C MET A 141 -13.53 6.36 10.46
N PRO A 142 -14.03 6.88 9.32
CA PRO A 142 -14.83 6.07 8.39
C PRO A 142 -14.12 4.80 7.91
N MET A 143 -12.83 4.88 7.61
CA MET A 143 -12.04 3.72 7.20
C MET A 143 -11.80 2.76 8.35
N VAL A 144 -11.50 3.27 9.56
CA VAL A 144 -11.43 2.45 10.79
C VAL A 144 -12.71 1.65 11.00
N ARG A 145 -13.88 2.26 10.82
CA ARG A 145 -15.17 1.54 10.90
C ARG A 145 -15.29 0.47 9.82
N ALA A 146 -14.89 0.76 8.59
CA ALA A 146 -14.92 -0.21 7.49
C ALA A 146 -13.96 -1.40 7.73
N LEU A 147 -12.76 -1.14 8.25
CA LEU A 147 -11.78 -2.16 8.64
C LEU A 147 -12.32 -3.03 9.79
N ASN A 148 -12.92 -2.41 10.80
CA ASN A 148 -13.52 -3.13 11.93
C ASN A 148 -14.74 -3.97 11.51
N ALA A 149 -15.54 -3.51 10.55
CA ALA A 149 -16.61 -4.30 9.96
C ALA A 149 -16.10 -5.55 9.22
N LYS A 150 -14.83 -5.55 8.77
CA LYS A 150 -14.13 -6.70 8.18
C LYS A 150 -13.40 -7.56 9.22
N GLY A 151 -13.42 -7.19 10.50
CA GLY A 151 -12.74 -7.91 11.57
C GLY A 151 -11.24 -7.62 11.69
N PHE A 152 -10.75 -6.49 11.18
CA PHE A 152 -9.31 -6.16 11.13
C PHE A 152 -8.77 -5.38 12.35
N ASN A 153 -9.52 -5.34 13.46
CA ASN A 153 -9.14 -4.73 14.74
C ASN A 153 -8.39 -3.39 14.57
N ALA A 154 -9.02 -2.45 13.86
CA ALA A 154 -8.44 -1.19 13.48
C ALA A 154 -8.43 -0.18 14.64
N THR A 155 -7.26 0.36 14.93
CA THR A 155 -7.05 1.48 15.85
C THR A 155 -6.98 2.80 15.07
N HIS A 156 -7.74 3.79 15.52
CA HIS A 156 -7.72 5.14 14.94
C HIS A 156 -6.46 5.90 15.41
N THR A 157 -5.33 5.73 14.72
CA THR A 157 -4.04 6.32 15.10
C THR A 157 -3.03 6.32 13.96
N ALA A 158 -2.12 7.30 13.95
CA ALA A 158 -0.88 7.28 13.17
C ALA A 158 0.34 6.85 14.01
N VAL A 159 0.16 6.68 15.32
CA VAL A 159 1.23 6.54 16.30
C VAL A 159 1.32 5.09 16.76
N LEU A 160 2.46 4.44 16.51
CA LEU A 160 2.66 3.03 16.90
C LEU A 160 2.89 2.80 18.39
N SER A 161 3.21 3.85 19.16
CA SER A 161 3.26 3.79 20.62
C SER A 161 1.88 3.86 21.28
N HIS A 162 0.80 3.79 20.50
CA HIS A 162 -0.56 3.76 21.03
C HIS A 162 -0.77 2.51 21.92
N PRO A 163 -1.42 2.62 23.10
CA PRO A 163 -1.57 1.51 24.04
C PRO A 163 -2.14 0.24 23.41
N ASP A 164 -3.16 0.35 22.57
CA ASP A 164 -3.75 -0.82 21.89
C ASP A 164 -2.75 -1.53 20.97
N ILE A 165 -1.85 -0.80 20.30
CA ILE A 165 -0.85 -1.39 19.41
C ILE A 165 0.24 -2.10 20.22
N ILE A 166 0.67 -1.48 21.32
CA ILE A 166 1.67 -2.08 22.22
C ILE A 166 1.10 -3.31 22.93
N ALA A 167 -0.13 -3.23 23.45
CA ALA A 167 -0.76 -4.30 24.22
C ALA A 167 -1.05 -5.55 23.36
N ASN A 168 -1.30 -5.37 22.07
CA ASN A 168 -1.55 -6.46 21.14
C ASN A 168 -0.29 -6.94 20.40
N GLY A 169 0.88 -6.31 20.62
CA GLY A 169 2.17 -6.78 20.11
C GLY A 169 2.76 -7.95 20.92
N PRO A 170 3.95 -8.44 20.55
CA PRO A 170 4.62 -8.22 19.27
C PRO A 170 3.86 -8.90 18.11
N TYR A 171 4.26 -8.62 16.87
CA TYR A 171 3.60 -9.10 15.64
C TYR A 171 4.53 -10.00 14.81
N GLU A 172 3.96 -11.03 14.20
CA GLU A 172 4.65 -11.94 13.27
C GLU A 172 4.81 -11.33 11.89
N MET A 173 3.88 -10.45 11.50
CA MET A 173 3.94 -9.73 10.25
C MET A 173 3.62 -8.26 10.49
N ILE A 174 4.41 -7.36 9.89
CA ILE A 174 4.04 -5.95 9.79
C ILE A 174 4.05 -5.54 8.32
N SER A 175 2.99 -4.88 7.87
CA SER A 175 2.91 -4.25 6.55
C SER A 175 2.85 -2.74 6.66
N LEU A 176 3.60 -2.07 5.78
CA LEU A 176 3.66 -0.62 5.65
C LEU A 176 3.71 -0.26 4.16
N LEU A 177 2.54 -0.08 3.55
CA LEU A 177 2.39 0.06 2.10
C LEU A 177 1.94 1.49 1.76
N ASN A 178 2.75 2.23 1.00
CA ASN A 178 2.45 3.61 0.57
C ASN A 178 2.24 4.62 1.72
N VAL A 179 2.92 4.38 2.85
CA VAL A 179 2.89 5.25 4.04
C VAL A 179 4.21 6.02 4.20
N LEU A 180 5.36 5.40 3.92
CA LEU A 180 6.68 5.99 4.22
C LEU A 180 6.94 7.32 3.52
N ASP A 181 6.41 7.51 2.31
CA ASP A 181 6.52 8.75 1.53
C ASP A 181 5.75 9.93 2.13
N ARG A 182 4.84 9.67 3.07
CA ARG A 182 4.00 10.67 3.74
C ARG A 182 4.23 10.75 5.25
N ALA A 183 5.13 9.91 5.79
CA ALA A 183 5.41 9.90 7.21
C ALA A 183 6.23 11.13 7.62
N ASP A 184 5.81 11.84 8.68
CA ASP A 184 6.55 12.99 9.21
C ASP A 184 7.93 12.58 9.77
N THR A 185 8.00 11.37 10.35
CA THR A 185 9.22 10.83 10.99
C THR A 185 9.47 9.38 10.54
N PRO A 186 9.83 9.14 9.26
CA PRO A 186 9.89 7.80 8.68
C PRO A 186 10.93 6.91 9.37
N LEU A 187 12.06 7.45 9.81
CA LEU A 187 13.08 6.69 10.55
C LEU A 187 12.60 6.28 11.95
N THR A 188 11.86 7.14 12.64
CA THR A 188 11.26 6.82 13.94
C THR A 188 10.24 5.70 13.77
N LEU A 189 9.39 5.79 12.75
CA LEU A 189 8.41 4.77 12.41
C LEU A 189 9.07 3.41 12.15
N LEU A 190 10.15 3.38 11.36
CA LEU A 190 10.91 2.15 11.08
C LEU A 190 11.55 1.54 12.33
N ASN A 191 12.08 2.38 13.24
CA ASN A 191 12.61 1.90 14.51
C ASN A 191 11.50 1.28 15.39
N GLN A 192 10.34 1.93 15.48
CA GLN A 192 9.20 1.39 16.22
C GLN A 192 8.68 0.07 15.62
N ILE A 193 8.64 -0.04 14.29
CA ILE A 193 8.29 -1.29 13.59
C ILE A 193 9.26 -2.40 13.96
N ARG A 194 10.57 -2.12 13.98
CA ARG A 194 11.59 -3.09 14.39
C ARG A 194 11.34 -3.60 15.82
N ASP A 195 10.96 -2.72 16.73
CA ASP A 195 10.73 -3.08 18.14
C ASP A 195 9.40 -3.84 18.35
N LEU A 196 8.45 -3.69 17.43
CA LEU A 196 7.15 -4.39 17.43
C LEU A 196 7.16 -5.74 16.68
N LEU A 197 8.19 -5.99 15.89
CA LEU A 197 8.37 -7.22 15.11
C LEU A 197 8.95 -8.34 15.98
N THR A 198 8.32 -9.50 15.92
CA THR A 198 9.05 -10.76 16.09
C THR A 198 9.98 -10.96 14.87
N PRO A 199 11.06 -11.76 14.95
CA PRO A 199 12.04 -11.90 13.87
C PRO A 199 11.53 -12.71 12.66
N THR A 200 10.33 -12.39 12.15
CA THR A 200 9.64 -13.16 11.12
C THR A 200 9.55 -12.38 9.80
N VAL A 201 8.61 -11.43 9.62
CA VAL A 201 8.43 -10.77 8.31
C VAL A 201 8.02 -9.29 8.38
N LEU A 202 8.68 -8.45 7.59
CA LEU A 202 8.31 -7.06 7.31
C LEU A 202 8.06 -6.88 5.81
N ILE A 203 6.88 -6.35 5.44
CA ILE A 203 6.53 -5.98 4.06
C ILE A 203 6.47 -4.45 3.97
N MET A 204 7.26 -3.86 3.08
CA MET A 204 7.24 -2.42 2.82
C MET A 204 7.17 -2.14 1.33
N ASN A 205 6.39 -1.14 0.96
CA ASN A 205 6.40 -0.57 -0.39
C ASN A 205 6.57 0.95 -0.32
N PHE A 206 7.34 1.48 -1.26
CA PHE A 206 7.60 2.90 -1.41
C PHE A 206 7.39 3.31 -2.86
N VAL A 207 6.51 4.30 -3.08
CA VAL A 207 6.30 4.89 -4.40
C VAL A 207 7.09 6.20 -4.44
N SER A 208 8.23 6.20 -5.14
CA SER A 208 8.98 7.43 -5.41
C SER A 208 8.44 8.08 -6.67
N SER A 209 7.82 9.25 -6.54
CA SER A 209 7.59 10.14 -7.68
C SER A 209 8.92 10.81 -8.06
N GLY A 210 9.59 10.28 -9.08
CA GLY A 210 10.81 10.85 -9.68
C GLY A 210 10.54 11.87 -10.78
#